data_AF-V7CV22-F1
#
_entry.id   AF-V7CV22-F1
#
_cell.length_a   1.000
_cell.length_b   1.000
_cell.length_c   1.000
_cell.angle_alpha   90.00
_cell.angle_beta   90.00
_cell.angle_gamma   90.00
#
_symmetry.space_group_name_H-M   'P 1'
#
loop_
_entity.id
_entity.type
_entity.pdbx_description
1 polymer ?
#
loop_
_entity_poly.entity_id
_entity_poly.type
_entity_poly.pdbx_seq_one_letter_code
_entity_poly.pdbx_strand_id
1 'polypeptide(L)'
;MSVEKLSQVLETERDSQEMSDQLPFHYVEISRLLFDHARDNIPNLYMVRSLIEDIRNVRFHKVETDLEGFNGRTIAVKIKNLSAMEVNIVRPFIGKALQAFYKHDSPELIPDPERVSDRRPQVVNNAPRRQLRR
;
A
#
# COMPACT_ATOMS: atom_id res chain seq x y z
N MET A 1 -22.04 10.92 -0.79
CA MET A 1 -21.14 11.20 -1.93
C MET A 1 -21.46 12.62 -2.40
N SER A 2 -21.04 13.63 -1.62
CA SER A 2 -21.34 15.04 -1.92
C SER A 2 -20.20 15.69 -2.68
N VAL A 3 -20.53 16.71 -3.48
CA VAL A 3 -19.56 17.44 -4.29
C VAL A 3 -18.52 18.11 -3.38
N GLU A 4 -18.96 18.74 -2.29
CA GLU A 4 -18.11 19.49 -1.37
C GLU A 4 -17.04 18.59 -0.73
N LYS A 5 -17.46 17.38 -0.30
CA LYS A 5 -16.53 16.45 0.35
C LYS A 5 -15.54 15.87 -0.66
N LEU A 6 -15.99 15.53 -1.87
CA LEU A 6 -15.10 15.02 -2.92
C LEU A 6 -14.11 16.09 -3.39
N SER A 7 -14.53 17.34 -3.53
CA SER A 7 -13.62 18.45 -3.83
C SER A 7 -12.57 18.61 -2.72
N GLN A 8 -12.96 18.56 -1.45
CA GLN A 8 -12.00 18.61 -0.35
C GLN A 8 -10.98 17.46 -0.39
N VAL A 9 -11.44 16.24 -0.70
CA VAL A 9 -10.57 15.07 -0.84
C VAL A 9 -9.62 15.25 -2.01
N LEU A 10 -10.10 15.73 -3.16
CA LEU A 10 -9.26 15.98 -4.34
C LEU A 10 -8.15 16.99 -4.04
N GLU A 11 -8.48 18.10 -3.37
CA GLU A 11 -7.47 19.10 -2.99
C GLU A 11 -6.47 18.52 -1.98
N THR A 12 -6.94 17.78 -0.97
CA THR A 12 -6.05 17.08 -0.02
C THR A 12 -5.09 16.12 -0.74
N GLU A 13 -5.61 15.42 -1.75
CA GLU A 13 -4.83 14.48 -2.54
C GLU A 13 -3.84 15.20 -3.48
N ARG A 14 -4.10 16.44 -3.91
CA ARG A 14 -3.13 17.22 -4.70
C ARG A 14 -2.04 17.84 -3.85
N ASP A 15 -2.38 18.32 -2.66
CA ASP A 15 -1.46 19.07 -1.80
C ASP A 15 -0.51 18.16 -1.01
N SER A 16 -0.93 16.94 -0.71
CA SER A 16 -0.13 15.94 -0.01
C SER A 16 0.65 15.07 -0.98
N GLN A 17 1.88 14.68 -0.64
CA GLN A 17 2.56 13.59 -1.33
C GLN A 17 2.00 12.22 -0.92
N GLU A 18 1.62 12.06 0.35
CA GLU A 18 1.02 10.82 0.84
C GLU A 18 -0.43 10.66 0.35
N MET A 19 -0.83 9.40 0.13
CA MET A 19 -2.20 8.99 -0.20
C MET A 19 -3.17 9.31 0.95
N SER A 20 -4.28 9.97 0.66
CA SER A 20 -5.31 10.26 1.67
C SER A 20 -5.96 8.98 2.22
N ASP A 21 -6.24 8.96 3.53
CA ASP A 21 -7.00 7.91 4.23
C ASP A 21 -8.51 8.20 4.29
N GLN A 22 -8.96 9.32 3.72
CA GLN A 22 -10.35 9.75 3.74
C GLN A 22 -11.26 8.92 2.82
N LEU A 23 -10.68 8.11 1.92
CA LEU A 23 -11.41 7.30 0.94
C LEU A 23 -11.56 5.85 1.40
N PRO A 24 -12.76 5.26 1.26
CA PRO A 24 -12.94 3.83 1.45
C PRO A 24 -12.06 3.01 0.50
N PHE A 25 -11.59 1.84 0.95
CA PHE A 25 -10.71 0.95 0.18
C PHE A 25 -11.26 0.58 -1.22
N HIS A 26 -12.59 0.52 -1.38
CA HIS A 26 -13.28 0.17 -2.63
C HIS A 26 -14.06 1.35 -3.23
N TYR A 27 -13.61 2.59 -3.01
CA TYR A 27 -14.39 3.77 -3.41
C TYR A 27 -14.67 3.78 -4.93
N VAL A 28 -13.76 3.30 -5.78
CA VAL A 28 -13.95 3.30 -7.24
C VAL A 28 -15.04 2.31 -7.65
N GLU A 29 -15.00 1.09 -7.13
CA GLU A 29 -15.97 0.04 -7.45
C GLU A 29 -17.36 0.38 -6.92
N ILE A 30 -17.44 0.85 -5.67
CA ILE A 30 -18.71 1.27 -5.06
C ILE A 30 -19.31 2.41 -5.86
N SER A 31 -18.50 3.40 -6.26
CA SER A 31 -18.98 4.54 -7.05
C SER A 31 -19.47 4.10 -8.42
N ARG A 32 -18.77 3.19 -9.08
CA ARG A 32 -19.22 2.58 -10.35
C ARG A 32 -20.61 1.94 -10.18
N LEU A 33 -20.80 1.08 -9.19
CA LEU A 33 -22.08 0.40 -8.93
C LEU A 33 -23.21 1.39 -8.65
N LEU A 34 -22.94 2.41 -7.83
CA LEU A 34 -23.91 3.46 -7.52
C LEU A 34 -24.27 4.28 -8.76
N PHE A 35 -23.29 4.60 -9.60
CA PHE A 35 -23.55 5.27 -10.87
C PHE A 35 -24.29 4.40 -11.86
N ASP A 36 -24.25 3.07 -11.78
CA ASP A 36 -24.96 2.22 -12.72
C ASP A 36 -26.39 1.91 -12.27
N HIS A 37 -26.64 1.85 -10.96
CA HIS A 37 -27.93 1.40 -10.41
C HIS A 37 -28.71 2.42 -9.58
N ALA A 38 -28.09 3.53 -9.15
CA ALA A 38 -28.70 4.49 -8.22
C ALA A 38 -28.55 5.95 -8.66
N ARG A 39 -28.53 6.20 -9.98
CA ARG A 39 -28.30 7.54 -10.58
C ARG A 39 -29.24 8.61 -10.04
N ASP A 40 -30.52 8.28 -9.93
CA ASP A 40 -31.57 9.22 -9.51
C ASP A 40 -31.44 9.64 -8.04
N ASN A 41 -30.67 8.89 -7.24
CA ASN A 41 -30.43 9.18 -5.84
C ASN A 41 -29.15 10.01 -5.61
N ILE A 42 -28.41 10.35 -6.66
CA ILE A 42 -27.14 11.08 -6.57
C ILE A 42 -27.31 12.50 -7.14
N PRO A 43 -27.35 13.54 -6.29
CA PRO A 43 -27.39 14.91 -6.77
C PRO A 43 -26.10 15.24 -7.50
N ASN A 44 -26.20 16.02 -8.58
CA ASN A 44 -25.06 16.45 -9.42
C ASN A 44 -24.19 15.28 -9.92
N LEU A 45 -24.82 14.17 -10.35
CA LEU A 45 -24.16 12.93 -10.79
C LEU A 45 -22.93 13.15 -11.69
N TYR A 46 -23.04 14.00 -12.71
CA TYR A 46 -21.94 14.27 -13.64
C TYR A 46 -20.72 14.87 -12.93
N MET A 47 -20.94 15.84 -12.04
CA MET A 47 -19.86 16.47 -11.26
C MET A 47 -19.25 15.46 -10.29
N VAL A 48 -20.08 14.68 -9.60
CA VAL A 48 -19.62 13.64 -8.68
C VAL A 48 -18.77 12.60 -9.42
N ARG A 49 -19.21 12.15 -10.61
CA ARG A 49 -18.44 11.23 -11.44
C ARG A 49 -17.09 11.83 -11.85
N SER A 50 -17.09 13.07 -12.34
CA SER A 50 -15.87 13.77 -12.73
C SER A 50 -14.87 13.85 -11.58
N LEU A 51 -15.33 14.25 -10.39
CA LEU A 51 -14.46 14.36 -9.21
C LEU A 51 -13.86 13.02 -8.80
N ILE A 52 -14.63 11.92 -8.87
CA ILE A 52 -14.11 10.59 -8.56
C ILE A 52 -13.06 10.14 -9.58
N GLU A 53 -13.27 10.45 -10.85
CA GLU A 53 -12.29 10.19 -11.91
C GLU A 53 -11.01 11.02 -11.71
N ASP A 54 -11.13 12.30 -11.37
CA ASP A 54 -9.99 13.17 -11.07
C ASP A 54 -9.19 12.67 -9.87
N ILE A 55 -9.87 12.31 -8.77
CA ILE A 55 -9.24 11.70 -7.59
C ILE A 55 -8.49 10.43 -7.99
N ARG A 56 -9.13 9.53 -8.75
CA ARG A 56 -8.50 8.31 -9.23
C ARG A 56 -7.25 8.59 -10.06
N ASN A 57 -7.28 9.59 -10.93
CA ASN A 57 -6.15 9.94 -11.79
C ASN A 57 -4.96 10.50 -10.98
N VAL A 58 -5.23 11.44 -10.06
CA VAL A 58 -4.20 11.98 -9.15
C VAL A 58 -3.58 10.85 -8.34
N ARG A 59 -4.42 9.97 -7.78
CA ARG A 59 -3.93 8.85 -6.97
C ARG A 59 -3.12 7.87 -7.77
N PHE A 60 -3.57 7.50 -8.96
CA PHE A 60 -2.84 6.58 -9.82
C PHE A 60 -1.46 7.15 -10.21
N HIS A 61 -1.38 8.44 -10.53
CA HIS A 61 -0.12 9.10 -10.82
C HIS A 61 0.86 9.04 -9.64
N LYS A 62 0.38 9.28 -8.40
CA LYS A 62 1.22 9.11 -7.20
C LYS A 62 1.71 7.68 -7.03
N VAL A 63 0.86 6.69 -7.30
CA VAL A 63 1.29 5.29 -7.25
C VAL A 63 2.41 5.06 -8.26
N GLU A 64 2.32 5.55 -9.49
CA GLU A 64 3.41 5.45 -10.46
C GLU A 64 4.70 6.10 -9.94
N THR A 65 4.63 7.32 -9.42
CA THR A 65 5.78 8.04 -8.84
C THR A 65 6.40 7.28 -7.66
N ASP A 66 5.59 6.70 -6.77
CA ASP A 66 6.07 5.89 -5.64
C ASP A 66 6.81 4.63 -6.12
N LEU A 67 6.35 4.04 -7.24
CA LEU A 67 6.95 2.84 -7.83
C LEU A 67 8.26 3.13 -8.57
N GLU A 68 8.45 4.35 -9.12
CA GLU A 68 9.70 4.75 -9.77
C GLU A 68 10.92 4.72 -8.83
N GLY A 69 10.69 4.85 -7.52
CA GLY A 69 11.75 4.80 -6.50
C GLY A 69 12.33 3.40 -6.27
N PHE A 70 11.78 2.34 -6.86
CA PHE A 70 12.22 0.97 -6.59
C PHE A 70 13.49 0.62 -7.36
N ASN A 71 14.45 0.03 -6.66
CA ASN A 71 15.70 -0.45 -7.24
C ASN A 71 15.96 -1.92 -6.84
N GLY A 72 17.01 -2.52 -7.39
CA GLY A 72 17.33 -3.94 -7.15
C GLY A 72 17.48 -4.30 -5.66
N ARG A 73 17.88 -3.34 -4.82
CA ARG A 73 18.08 -3.54 -3.37
C ARG A 73 16.79 -3.38 -2.54
N THR A 74 15.66 -3.10 -3.17
CA THR A 74 14.38 -2.91 -2.47
C THR A 74 13.80 -4.27 -2.06
N ILE A 75 14.07 -4.68 -0.81
CA ILE A 75 13.60 -5.95 -0.24
C ILE A 75 12.11 -5.90 0.14
N ALA A 76 11.64 -4.74 0.62
CA ALA A 76 10.26 -4.55 1.04
C ALA A 76 9.76 -3.16 0.66
N VAL A 77 8.53 -3.11 0.18
CA VAL A 77 7.81 -1.90 -0.21
C VAL A 77 6.58 -1.78 0.67
N LYS A 78 6.40 -0.62 1.29
CA LYS A 78 5.17 -0.29 2.04
C LYS A 78 4.54 0.96 1.46
N ILE A 79 3.47 0.76 0.68
CA ILE A 79 2.60 1.85 0.21
C ILE A 79 1.36 1.85 1.11
N LYS A 80 1.05 3.00 1.70
CA LYS A 80 -0.10 3.16 2.59
C LYS A 80 -1.33 3.59 1.80
N ASN A 81 -2.51 3.27 2.32
CA ASN A 81 -3.81 3.79 1.87
C ASN A 81 -4.11 3.56 0.39
N LEU A 82 -3.56 2.51 -0.25
CA LEU A 82 -3.97 2.13 -1.60
C LEU A 82 -5.42 1.66 -1.63
N SER A 83 -6.14 1.98 -2.70
CA SER A 83 -7.44 1.39 -3.00
C SER A 83 -7.30 0.02 -3.66
N ALA A 84 -8.34 -0.81 -3.59
CA ALA A 84 -8.35 -2.13 -4.20
C ALA A 84 -8.11 -2.06 -5.72
N MET A 85 -8.71 -1.07 -6.39
CA MET A 85 -8.53 -0.80 -7.82
C MET A 85 -7.05 -0.49 -8.13
N GLU A 86 -6.42 0.39 -7.36
CA GLU A 86 -5.00 0.75 -7.52
C GLU A 86 -4.12 -0.48 -7.38
N VAL A 87 -4.30 -1.26 -6.30
CA VAL A 87 -3.54 -2.51 -6.09
C VAL A 87 -3.74 -3.46 -7.26
N ASN A 88 -4.98 -3.62 -7.74
CA ASN A 88 -5.28 -4.56 -8.82
C ASN A 88 -4.59 -4.19 -10.14
N ILE A 89 -4.48 -2.89 -10.44
CA ILE A 89 -3.83 -2.40 -11.66
C ILE A 89 -2.31 -2.63 -11.60
N VAL A 90 -1.65 -2.34 -10.48
CA VAL A 90 -0.17 -2.38 -10.40
C VAL A 90 0.40 -3.77 -10.09
N ARG A 91 -0.37 -4.61 -9.39
CA ARG A 91 0.06 -5.96 -8.94
C ARG A 91 0.69 -6.83 -10.04
N PRO A 92 0.08 -7.02 -11.23
CA PRO A 92 0.63 -7.95 -12.23
C PRO A 92 1.98 -7.52 -12.78
N PHE A 93 2.26 -6.21 -12.81
CA PHE A 93 3.53 -5.67 -13.26
C PHE A 93 4.58 -5.71 -12.15
N ILE A 94 4.29 -5.06 -11.01
CA ILE A 94 5.25 -4.91 -9.91
C ILE A 94 5.67 -6.26 -9.31
N GLY A 95 4.73 -7.20 -9.17
CA GLY A 95 5.06 -8.53 -8.69
C GLY A 95 6.07 -9.26 -9.57
N LYS A 96 5.96 -9.10 -10.90
CA LYS A 96 6.90 -9.71 -11.86
C LYS A 96 8.24 -8.98 -11.87
N ALA A 97 8.24 -7.65 -11.82
CA ALA A 97 9.46 -6.85 -11.81
C ALA A 97 10.31 -7.13 -10.56
N LEU A 98 9.70 -7.12 -9.38
CA LEU A 98 10.39 -7.44 -8.12
C LEU A 98 10.87 -8.90 -8.10
N GLN A 99 10.10 -9.84 -8.65
CA GLN A 99 10.55 -11.22 -8.79
C GLN A 99 11.76 -11.34 -9.72
N ALA A 100 11.82 -10.56 -10.81
CA ALA A 100 12.95 -10.53 -11.71
C ALA A 100 14.19 -9.95 -11.01
N PHE A 101 14.06 -8.83 -10.28
CA PHE A 101 15.14 -8.29 -9.46
C PHE A 101 15.63 -9.34 -8.46
N TYR A 102 14.72 -9.97 -7.71
CA TYR A 102 15.08 -11.01 -6.76
C TYR A 102 15.86 -12.19 -7.38
N LYS A 103 15.49 -12.62 -8.59
CA LYS A 103 16.18 -13.72 -9.31
C LYS A 103 17.57 -13.35 -9.81
N HIS A 104 17.80 -12.07 -10.09
CA HIS A 104 19.01 -11.60 -10.76
C HIS A 104 19.95 -10.81 -9.84
N ASP A 105 19.49 -10.40 -8.65
CA ASP A 105 20.33 -9.80 -7.63
C ASP A 105 21.16 -10.88 -6.91
N SER A 106 22.41 -10.55 -6.57
CA SER A 106 23.38 -11.52 -6.03
C SER A 106 22.91 -12.11 -4.69
N PRO A 107 23.19 -13.40 -4.40
CA PRO A 107 22.70 -14.14 -3.22
C PRO A 107 23.19 -13.60 -1.86
N GLU A 108 24.02 -12.55 -1.83
CA GLU A 108 24.55 -11.93 -0.61
C GLU A 108 23.53 -11.01 0.10
N LEU A 109 22.49 -10.56 -0.60
CA LEU A 109 21.47 -9.62 -0.08
C LEU A 109 20.23 -10.30 0.50
N ILE A 110 20.10 -11.62 0.34
CA ILE A 110 18.95 -12.38 0.86
C ILE A 110 19.34 -12.92 2.24
N PRO A 111 18.79 -12.37 3.35
CA PRO A 111 18.92 -13.01 4.64
C PRO A 111 18.14 -14.33 4.57
N ASP A 112 18.88 -15.41 4.41
CA ASP A 112 18.38 -16.77 4.49
C ASP A 112 17.73 -16.96 5.88
N PRO A 113 16.39 -17.17 5.96
CA PRO A 113 15.73 -17.33 7.25
C PRO A 113 16.25 -18.56 8.00
N GLU A 114 16.86 -19.54 7.32
CA GLU A 114 17.49 -20.69 7.97
C GLU A 114 18.85 -20.35 8.62
N ARG A 115 19.57 -19.34 8.13
CA ARG A 115 20.83 -18.87 8.78
C ARG A 115 20.59 -18.09 10.07
N VAL A 116 19.38 -17.57 10.29
CA VAL A 116 19.03 -16.82 11.51
C VAL A 116 18.72 -17.77 12.67
N SER A 117 18.23 -18.99 12.40
CA SER A 117 17.99 -20.02 13.44
C SER A 117 19.26 -20.51 14.13
N ASP A 118 20.41 -20.48 13.45
CA ASP A 118 21.70 -20.94 13.99
C ASP A 118 22.40 -19.91 14.88
N ARG A 119 21.91 -18.66 14.92
CA ARG A 119 22.41 -17.62 15.82
C ARG A 119 21.52 -17.45 17.05
N ARG A 120 21.27 -18.55 17.78
CA ARG A 120 20.87 -18.41 19.19
C ARG A 120 22.12 -17.98 19.99
N PRO A 121 22.15 -16.80 20.63
CA PRO A 121 23.20 -16.54 21.60
C PRO A 121 23.09 -17.59 22.71
N GLN A 122 24.15 -18.39 22.90
CA GLN A 122 24.30 -19.18 24.10
C GLN A 122 24.26 -18.21 25.28
N VAL A 123 23.13 -18.17 25.99
CA VAL A 123 23.02 -17.48 27.27
C VAL A 123 23.88 -18.27 28.25
N VAL A 124 25.11 -17.82 28.46
CA VAL A 124 25.96 -18.29 29.56
C VAL A 124 25.28 -17.87 30.85
N ASN A 125 24.52 -18.82 31.41
CA ASN A 125 23.72 -18.61 32.61
C ASN A 125 24.63 -18.69 33.84
N ASN A 126 25.49 -17.67 34.03
CA ASN A 126 26.29 -17.49 35.23
C ASN A 126 25.43 -16.85 36.34
N ALA A 127 24.48 -17.60 36.88
CA ALA A 127 23.78 -17.23 38.10
C ALA A 127 24.20 -18.17 39.24
N PRO A 128 24.66 -17.65 40.40
CA PRO A 128 25.04 -18.50 41.52
C PRO A 128 23.82 -19.24 42.08
N ARG A 129 23.90 -20.58 42.09
CA ARG A 129 22.85 -21.48 42.58
C ARG A 129 22.54 -21.18 44.06
N ARG A 130 21.40 -20.55 44.34
CA ARG A 130 20.84 -20.43 45.69
C ARG A 130 20.43 -21.82 46.19
N GLN A 131 21.09 -22.28 47.25
CA GLN A 131 20.73 -23.54 47.94
C GLN A 131 19.42 -23.33 48.71
N LEU A 132 18.41 -24.15 48.42
CA LEU A 132 17.19 -24.21 49.23
C LEU A 132 17.48 -25.00 50.52
N ARG A 133 17.32 -24.34 51.67
CA ARG A 133 17.37 -24.99 52.99
C ARG A 133 16.14 -25.89 53.16
N ARG A 134 16.39 -27.11 53.68
CA ARG A 134 15.38 -28.09 54.11
C ARG A 134 14.61 -27.61 55.33
#